data_AF-A0A7K2QAL7-F1
#
_entry.id   AF-A0A7K2QAL7-F1
#
_cell.length_a   1.000
_cell.length_b   1.000
_cell.length_c   1.000
_cell.angle_alpha   90.00
_cell.angle_beta   90.00
_cell.angle_gamma   90.00
#
_symmetry.space_group_name_H-M   'P 1'
#
loop_
_entity.id
_entity.type
_entity.pdbx_description
1 polymer ?
#
loop_
_entity_poly.entity_id
_entity_poly.type
_entity_poly.pdbx_seq_one_letter_code
_entity_poly.pdbx_strand_id
1 'polypeptide(L)'
;MQNPPGEEPETSLSVTPPKKWAAGVPAVVHALEYSLEQTSPRKTGVDLLTMNQVGGIDCPGCAWADPAPGRRHRNEYCENGAKHINDEATTRRITADFFREHSVSDLAA
;
A
#
# COMPACT_ATOMS: atom_id res chain seq x y z
N MET A 1 -1.52 -15.18 4.81
CA MET A 1 -1.64 -16.05 6.01
C MET A 1 -0.72 -17.23 5.77
N GLN A 2 0.31 -17.41 6.59
CA GLN A 2 1.37 -18.38 6.32
C GLN A 2 1.08 -19.80 6.86
N ASN A 3 0.05 -19.98 7.71
CA ASN A 3 -0.25 -21.27 8.34
C ASN A 3 -1.71 -21.73 8.09
N PRO A 4 -1.94 -23.06 7.96
CA PRO A 4 -3.27 -23.64 7.79
C PRO A 4 -4.12 -23.57 9.08
N PRO A 5 -5.46 -23.67 8.98
CA PRO A 5 -6.35 -23.67 10.14
C PRO A 5 -6.08 -24.88 11.05
N GLY A 6 -5.70 -24.63 12.31
CA GLY A 6 -5.44 -25.67 13.31
C GLY A 6 -3.99 -25.72 13.83
N GLU A 7 -3.05 -25.08 13.13
CA GLU A 7 -1.70 -24.81 13.64
C GLU A 7 -1.65 -23.36 14.13
N GLU A 8 -2.06 -23.15 15.39
CA GLU A 8 -1.71 -21.89 16.05
C GLU A 8 -0.19 -21.84 16.21
N PRO A 9 0.49 -20.79 15.72
CA PRO A 9 1.93 -20.69 15.88
C PRO A 9 2.24 -20.70 17.37
N GLU A 10 3.12 -21.62 17.83
CA GLU A 10 3.64 -21.64 19.19
C GLU A 10 4.49 -20.41 19.45
N THR A 11 3.82 -19.27 19.61
CA THR A 11 4.45 -17.98 19.80
C THR A 11 4.41 -17.73 21.29
N SER A 12 5.57 -17.64 21.93
CA SER A 12 5.67 -17.14 23.29
C SER A 12 5.23 -15.67 23.31
N LEU A 13 3.94 -15.46 23.60
CA LEU A 13 3.37 -14.12 23.65
C LEU A 13 3.98 -13.37 24.83
N SER A 14 4.54 -12.19 24.55
CA SER A 14 5.04 -11.28 25.58
C SER A 14 4.24 -9.98 25.54
N VAL A 15 3.84 -9.51 26.73
CA VAL A 15 3.19 -8.21 26.88
C VAL A 15 4.27 -7.16 27.04
N THR A 16 4.23 -6.13 26.19
CA THR A 16 5.12 -4.97 26.29
C THR A 16 4.31 -3.73 26.66
N PRO A 17 4.94 -2.70 27.25
CA PRO A 17 4.28 -1.42 27.45
C PRO A 17 3.77 -0.84 26.12
N PRO A 18 2.61 -0.14 26.11
CA PRO A 18 2.07 0.47 24.91
C PRO A 18 3.07 1.42 24.24
N LYS A 19 3.06 1.45 22.90
CA LYS A 19 3.82 2.45 22.14
C LYS A 19 3.25 3.85 22.42
N LYS A 20 4.12 4.86 22.41
CA LYS A 20 3.75 6.28 22.61
C LYS A 20 3.37 7.01 21.31
N TRP A 21 3.37 6.30 20.20
CA TRP A 21 3.09 6.84 18.87
C TRP A 21 2.19 5.85 18.12
N ALA A 22 1.29 6.39 17.29
CA ALA A 22 0.35 5.59 16.50
C ALA A 22 0.88 5.31 15.08
N ALA A 23 1.78 6.15 14.56
CA ALA A 23 2.47 5.96 13.28
C ALA A 23 3.97 6.24 13.44
N GLY A 24 4.80 5.58 12.63
CA GLY A 24 6.25 5.68 12.76
C GLY A 24 7.02 4.96 11.65
N VAL A 25 8.33 4.83 11.85
CA VAL A 25 9.28 4.32 10.85
C VAL A 25 8.85 3.01 10.18
N PRO A 26 8.33 1.98 10.90
CA PRO A 26 7.91 0.74 10.26
C PRO A 26 6.84 0.95 9.19
N ALA A 27 5.86 1.83 9.44
CA ALA A 27 4.81 2.12 8.47
C ALA A 27 5.35 2.80 7.21
N VAL A 28 6.34 3.69 7.37
CA VAL A 28 7.02 4.35 6.23
C VAL A 28 7.81 3.35 5.41
N VAL A 29 8.54 2.45 6.07
CA VAL A 29 9.33 1.40 5.41
C VAL A 29 8.42 0.47 4.62
N HIS A 30 7.37 -0.06 5.23
CA HIS A 30 6.45 -0.97 4.54
C HIS A 30 5.66 -0.31 3.41
N ALA A 31 5.28 0.97 3.55
CA ALA A 31 4.68 1.72 2.47
C ALA A 31 5.64 1.82 1.27
N LEU A 32 6.91 2.14 1.52
CA LEU A 32 7.92 2.27 0.48
C LEU A 32 8.25 0.93 -0.19
N GLU A 33 8.50 -0.11 0.60
CA GLU A 33 8.77 -1.48 0.11
C GLU A 33 7.66 -1.94 -0.83
N TYR A 34 6.41 -1.87 -0.37
CA TYR A 34 5.25 -2.27 -1.17
C TYR A 34 5.11 -1.45 -2.45
N SER A 35 5.31 -0.13 -2.36
CA SER A 35 5.19 0.75 -3.52
C SER A 35 6.21 0.44 -4.61
N LEU A 36 7.43 0.07 -4.22
CA LEU A 36 8.50 -0.36 -5.12
C LEU A 36 8.25 -1.76 -5.70
N GLU A 37 7.53 -2.64 -4.99
CA GLU A 37 7.11 -3.95 -5.53
C GLU A 37 6.01 -3.83 -6.60
N GLN A 38 5.17 -2.80 -6.53
CA GLN A 38 4.08 -2.59 -7.48
C GLN A 38 4.50 -1.77 -8.70
N THR A 39 5.37 -0.76 -8.48
CA THR A 39 5.62 0.30 -9.46
C THR A 39 7.12 0.51 -9.72
N SER A 40 7.46 1.41 -10.63
CA SER A 40 8.87 1.80 -10.84
C SER A 40 9.30 2.87 -9.82
N PRO A 41 10.60 3.00 -9.50
CA PRO A 41 11.08 4.00 -8.52
C PRO A 41 10.62 5.43 -8.83
N ARG A 42 10.54 5.79 -10.12
CA ARG A 42 10.00 7.08 -10.56
C ARG A 42 8.52 7.24 -10.21
N LYS A 43 7.69 6.23 -10.50
CA LYS A 43 6.26 6.27 -10.18
C LYS A 43 6.04 6.27 -8.69
N THR A 44 6.71 5.39 -7.94
CA THR A 44 6.71 5.42 -6.48
C THR A 44 7.01 6.81 -5.92
N GLY A 45 8.06 7.47 -6.44
CA GLY A 45 8.40 8.82 -6.00
C GLY A 45 7.31 9.83 -6.30
N VAL A 46 6.69 9.79 -7.49
CA VAL A 46 5.57 10.67 -7.84
C VAL A 46 4.35 10.39 -6.96
N ASP A 47 3.93 9.13 -6.86
CA ASP A 47 2.73 8.72 -6.12
C ASP A 47 2.85 9.12 -4.65
N LEU A 48 3.96 8.75 -3.99
CA LEU A 48 4.17 9.04 -2.57
C LEU A 48 4.42 10.53 -2.29
N LEU A 49 5.02 11.30 -3.20
CA LEU A 49 5.29 12.73 -2.94
C LEU A 49 4.14 13.65 -3.33
N THR A 50 3.19 13.18 -4.15
CA THR A 50 2.07 14.01 -4.63
C THR A 50 0.72 13.59 -4.04
N MET A 51 0.64 12.43 -3.39
CA MET A 51 -0.58 12.00 -2.72
C MET A 51 -0.96 12.95 -1.58
N ASN A 52 -2.22 13.35 -1.57
CA ASN A 52 -2.84 14.30 -0.65
C ASN A 52 -2.05 15.62 -0.58
N GLN A 53 -1.43 16.04 -1.68
CA GLN A 53 -0.78 17.33 -1.83
C GLN A 53 -1.54 18.24 -2.78
N VAL A 54 -1.36 19.55 -2.62
CA VAL A 54 -1.96 20.55 -3.51
C VAL A 54 -1.49 20.33 -4.95
N GLY A 55 -2.44 20.12 -5.86
CA GLY A 55 -2.16 19.84 -7.28
C GLY A 55 -1.68 18.41 -7.56
N GLY A 56 -1.74 17.53 -6.55
CA GLY A 56 -1.46 16.10 -6.68
C GLY A 56 -2.72 15.26 -6.82
N ILE A 57 -2.67 14.05 -6.27
CA ILE A 57 -3.79 13.10 -6.27
C ILE A 57 -4.35 12.95 -4.86
N ASP A 58 -5.67 12.80 -4.73
CA ASP A 58 -6.29 12.50 -3.44
C ASP A 58 -6.48 11.00 -3.28
N CYS A 59 -6.12 10.48 -2.11
CA CYS A 59 -6.39 9.09 -1.74
C CYS A 59 -7.90 8.92 -1.52
N PRO A 60 -8.60 8.09 -2.32
CA PRO A 60 -10.05 7.99 -2.28
C PRO A 60 -10.58 7.36 -0.98
N GLY A 61 -9.73 6.62 -0.27
CA GLY A 61 -10.05 5.99 1.01
C GLY A 61 -9.59 6.79 2.23
N CYS A 62 -9.16 8.04 2.07
CA CYS A 62 -8.68 8.83 3.20
C CYS A 62 -9.81 9.15 4.18
N ALA A 63 -9.62 8.79 5.45
CA ALA A 63 -10.60 9.06 6.50
C ALA A 63 -10.50 10.49 7.08
N TRP A 64 -9.42 11.20 6.79
CA TRP A 64 -9.09 12.49 7.40
C TRP A 64 -9.03 13.57 6.34
N ALA A 65 -9.59 14.75 6.65
CA ALA A 65 -9.50 15.90 5.77
C ALA A 65 -8.07 16.41 5.71
N ASP A 66 -7.62 16.74 4.51
CA ASP A 66 -6.29 17.28 4.32
C ASP A 66 -6.13 18.66 4.98
N PRO A 67 -4.95 18.98 5.54
CA PRO A 67 -4.65 20.32 6.01
C PRO A 67 -4.76 21.37 4.91
N ALA A 68 -5.00 22.62 5.33
CA ALA A 68 -5.01 23.76 4.43
C ALA A 68 -3.70 23.87 3.61
N PRO A 69 -3.75 24.43 2.39
CA PRO A 69 -2.55 24.70 1.60
C PRO A 69 -1.46 25.42 2.42
N GLY A 70 -0.20 24.98 2.29
CA GLY A 70 0.93 25.49 3.06
C GLY A 70 1.10 24.89 4.47
N ARG A 71 0.16 24.04 4.91
CA ARG A 71 0.22 23.32 6.20
C ARG A 71 0.35 21.80 6.05
N ARG A 72 0.36 21.29 4.81
CA ARG A 72 0.50 19.87 4.50
C ARG A 72 1.94 19.41 4.72
N HIS A 73 2.11 18.34 5.48
CA HIS A 73 3.33 17.58 5.58
C HIS A 73 3.63 16.86 4.26
N ARG A 74 4.86 16.38 4.08
CA ARG A 74 5.21 15.63 2.84
C ARG A 74 4.54 14.27 2.77
N ASN A 75 4.12 13.74 3.91
CA ASN A 75 3.51 12.43 4.11
C ASN A 75 2.10 12.59 4.68
N GLU A 76 1.22 13.29 3.95
CA GLU A 76 -0.20 13.43 4.31
C GLU A 76 -1.01 12.17 3.96
N TYR A 77 -0.50 10.99 4.27
CA TYR A 77 -1.16 9.71 3.96
C TYR A 77 -0.72 8.63 4.95
N CYS A 78 -1.56 7.61 5.09
CA CYS A 78 -1.24 6.42 5.87
C CYS A 78 -0.60 5.33 4.99
N GLU A 79 -0.05 4.29 5.64
CA GLU A 79 0.52 3.12 4.95
C GLU A 79 -0.48 2.48 3.99
N ASN A 80 -1.73 2.28 4.42
CA ASN A 80 -2.76 1.68 3.57
C ASN A 80 -3.10 2.56 2.37
N GLY A 81 -3.10 3.88 2.53
CA GLY A 81 -3.32 4.82 1.43
C GLY A 81 -2.21 4.70 0.37
N ALA A 82 -0.95 4.63 0.80
CA ALA A 82 0.18 4.37 -0.09
C ALA A 82 0.03 3.03 -0.82
N LYS A 83 -0.28 1.95 -0.09
CA LYS A 83 -0.48 0.63 -0.69
C LYS A 83 -1.59 0.62 -1.74
N HIS A 84 -2.73 1.24 -1.46
CA HIS A 84 -3.87 1.28 -2.40
C HIS A 84 -3.54 2.05 -3.68
N ILE A 85 -2.94 3.23 -3.57
CA ILE A 85 -2.56 4.02 -4.74
C ILE A 85 -1.53 3.26 -5.58
N ASN A 86 -0.54 2.63 -4.95
CA ASN A 86 0.49 1.91 -5.67
C ASN A 86 0.02 0.57 -6.25
N ASP A 87 -0.99 -0.07 -5.66
CA ASP A 87 -1.69 -1.21 -6.29
C ASP A 87 -2.40 -0.78 -7.57
N GLU A 88 -3.10 0.36 -7.56
CA GLU A 88 -3.75 0.90 -8.76
C GLU A 88 -2.73 1.34 -9.81
N ALA A 89 -1.60 1.93 -9.37
CA ALA A 89 -0.54 2.39 -10.25
C ALA A 89 0.41 1.27 -10.74
N THR A 90 0.10 0.01 -10.41
CA THR A 90 0.96 -1.14 -10.68
C THR A 90 1.40 -1.22 -12.14
N THR A 91 2.65 -1.60 -12.35
CA THR A 91 3.19 -1.82 -13.71
C THR A 91 2.89 -3.21 -14.25
N ARG A 92 2.39 -4.11 -13.41
CA ARG A 92 1.98 -5.46 -13.81
C ARG A 92 0.68 -5.39 -14.59
N ARG A 93 0.67 -5.88 -15.82
CA ARG A 93 -0.51 -5.86 -16.67
C ARG A 93 -0.66 -7.15 -17.44
N ILE A 94 -1.84 -7.76 -17.34
CA ILE A 94 -2.25 -8.86 -18.20
C ILE A 94 -2.70 -8.27 -19.55
N THR A 95 -2.22 -8.84 -20.65
CA THR A 95 -2.53 -8.39 -22.01
C THR A 95 -3.56 -9.32 -22.66
N ALA A 96 -4.02 -8.95 -23.87
CA ALA A 96 -4.89 -9.80 -24.65
C ALA A 96 -4.25 -11.16 -25.02
N ASP A 97 -2.91 -11.24 -25.09
CA ASP A 97 -2.19 -12.46 -25.45
C ASP A 97 -2.40 -13.56 -24.40
N PHE A 98 -2.33 -13.19 -23.11
CA PHE A 98 -2.62 -14.10 -22.00
C PHE A 98 -4.00 -14.74 -22.13
N PHE A 99 -5.03 -13.94 -22.45
CA PHE A 99 -6.39 -14.45 -22.62
C PHE A 99 -6.60 -15.23 -23.92
N ARG A 100 -5.69 -15.15 -24.90
CA ARG A 100 -5.70 -16.04 -26.07
C ARG A 100 -5.16 -17.43 -25.74
N GLU A 101 -4.24 -17.52 -24.78
CA GLU A 101 -3.62 -18.77 -24.34
C GLU A 101 -4.38 -19.43 -23.17
N HIS A 102 -5.10 -18.63 -22.36
CA HIS A 102 -5.84 -19.10 -21.18
C HIS A 102 -7.31 -18.73 -21.27
N SER A 103 -8.19 -19.73 -21.39
CA SER A 103 -9.63 -19.52 -21.35
C SER A 103 -10.11 -19.20 -19.93
N VAL A 104 -11.27 -18.55 -19.80
CA VAL A 104 -11.87 -18.26 -18.48
C VAL A 104 -12.13 -19.54 -17.68
N SER A 105 -12.54 -20.61 -18.35
CA SER A 105 -12.77 -21.90 -17.71
C SER A 105 -11.48 -22.52 -17.17
N ASP A 106 -10.35 -22.36 -17.87
CA ASP A 106 -9.05 -22.88 -17.41
C ASP A 106 -8.52 -22.14 -16.19
N LEU A 107 -8.77 -20.83 -16.11
CA LEU A 107 -8.35 -19.98 -14.98
C LEU A 107 -9.20 -20.16 -13.72
N ALA A 108 -10.37 -20.79 -13.83
CA ALA A 108 -11.30 -21.00 -12.73
C ALA A 108 -11.08 -22.31 -11.96
N ALA A 109 -10.18 -23.17 -12.45
CA ALA A 109 -9.79 -24.44 -11.82
C ALA A 109 -8.73 -24.24 -10.73
#